data_AF-A0A813M5J5-F1
#
_entry.id   AF-A0A813M5J5-F1
#
_cell.length_a   1.000
_cell.length_b   1.000
_cell.length_c   1.000
_cell.angle_alpha   90.00
_cell.angle_beta   90.00
_cell.angle_gamma   90.00
#
_symmetry.space_group_name_H-M   'P 1'
#
loop_
_entity.id
_entity.type
_entity.pdbx_description
1 polymer ?
#
loop_
_entity_poly.entity_id
_entity_poly.type
_entity_poly.pdbx_seq_one_letter_code
_entity_poly.pdbx_strand_id
1 'polypeptide(L)'
;MNDYNQNKHCEFGTNNPTLMENPYWKCMVCDPHLIGYDGRENNNDDFVDDIDTCHPQWCFSRFGATQTYLPDGRLIRIGGEHEDCYDDDFQIYNDVVVIRNPHIMQGLPMYSLPIPDNFPLKRKQHGTLSSSDILGTTKVEDVTIYGYPEHVFPPTDFHTATYVKNNETKDEFIYIIGGWDI
;
A
#
# COMPACT_ATOMS: atom_id res chain seq x y z
N MET A 1 -5.53 -16.41 12.01
CA MET A 1 -4.49 -15.98 11.06
C MET A 1 -3.18 -16.59 11.55
N ASN A 2 -2.73 -17.71 11.00
CA ASN A 2 -1.82 -18.60 11.74
C ASN A 2 -0.35 -18.13 11.84
N ASP A 3 0.04 -17.06 11.14
CA ASP A 3 1.44 -16.61 11.07
C ASP A 3 1.63 -15.12 11.38
N TYR A 4 0.66 -14.48 12.05
CA TYR A 4 0.66 -13.05 12.37
C TYR A 4 1.97 -12.57 13.01
N ASN A 5 2.38 -13.18 14.13
CA ASN A 5 3.58 -12.76 14.87
C ASN A 5 4.88 -12.85 14.07
N GLN A 6 4.94 -13.70 13.05
CA GLN A 6 6.12 -13.85 12.20
C GLN A 6 6.14 -12.85 11.04
N ASN A 7 4.99 -12.30 10.67
CA ASN A 7 4.80 -11.57 9.41
C ASN A 7 4.29 -10.14 9.60
N LYS A 8 3.97 -9.74 10.84
CA LYS A 8 3.33 -8.46 11.14
C LYS A 8 4.20 -7.25 10.87
N HIS A 9 5.52 -7.38 10.92
CA HIS A 9 6.43 -6.25 10.76
C HIS A 9 6.76 -5.96 9.31
N CYS A 10 7.21 -4.73 9.03
CA CYS A 10 7.73 -4.36 7.73
C CYS A 10 9.12 -5.00 7.50
N GLU A 11 9.45 -5.27 6.24
CA GLU A 11 10.76 -5.81 5.86
C GLU A 11 11.24 -5.17 4.56
N PHE A 12 12.54 -4.90 4.46
CA PHE A 12 13.15 -4.41 3.23
C PHE A 12 13.37 -5.53 2.21
N GLY A 13 13.26 -5.17 0.93
CA GLY A 13 13.68 -6.06 -0.15
C GLY A 13 15.20 -6.25 -0.15
N THR A 14 15.64 -7.37 -0.71
CA THR A 14 17.07 -7.71 -0.87
C THR A 14 17.59 -7.46 -2.29
N ASN A 15 16.71 -7.20 -3.25
CA ASN A 15 16.99 -6.96 -4.67
C ASN A 15 16.15 -5.79 -5.21
N ASN A 16 16.50 -5.27 -6.38
CA ASN A 16 15.73 -4.24 -7.08
C ASN A 16 14.91 -4.85 -8.24
N PRO A 17 13.62 -5.22 -8.03
CA PRO A 17 12.92 -5.43 -6.75
C PRO A 17 13.04 -6.86 -6.19
N THR A 18 12.71 -7.05 -4.91
CA THR A 18 12.38 -8.36 -4.31
C THR A 18 10.87 -8.54 -4.30
N LEU A 19 10.39 -9.71 -4.70
CA LEU A 19 8.99 -10.11 -4.56
C LEU A 19 8.69 -10.50 -3.10
N MET A 20 7.74 -9.83 -2.47
CA MET A 20 7.36 -10.04 -1.08
C MET A 20 6.13 -10.94 -1.00
N GLU A 21 6.30 -12.16 -0.50
CA GLU A 21 5.26 -13.20 -0.43
C GLU A 21 4.58 -13.28 0.95
N ASN A 22 4.72 -12.23 1.77
CA ASN A 22 4.16 -12.18 3.11
C ASN A 22 2.62 -12.28 3.08
N PRO A 23 2.01 -13.34 3.65
CA PRO A 23 0.58 -13.57 3.57
C PRO A 23 -0.22 -12.56 4.42
N TYR A 24 0.34 -12.06 5.52
CA TYR A 24 -0.30 -11.05 6.35
C TYR A 24 -0.45 -9.73 5.58
N TRP A 25 0.59 -9.28 4.88
CA TRP A 25 0.54 -8.06 4.07
C TRP A 25 -0.50 -8.16 2.96
N LYS A 26 -0.58 -9.31 2.26
CA LYS A 26 -1.61 -9.53 1.23
C LYS A 26 -3.02 -9.47 1.80
N CYS A 27 -3.25 -10.00 3.00
CA CYS A 27 -4.54 -9.88 3.68
C CYS A 27 -4.87 -8.43 4.06
N MET A 28 -3.91 -7.67 4.57
CA MET A 28 -4.06 -6.24 4.88
C MET A 28 -4.41 -5.42 3.63
N VAL A 29 -3.88 -5.77 2.46
CA VAL A 29 -4.29 -5.15 1.18
C VAL A 29 -5.72 -5.53 0.79
N CYS A 30 -6.15 -6.74 1.14
CA CYS A 30 -7.43 -7.28 0.73
C CYS A 30 -8.62 -6.94 1.61
N ASP A 31 -8.38 -6.39 2.80
CA ASP A 31 -9.42 -5.99 3.73
C ASP A 31 -9.39 -4.47 3.91
N PRO A 32 -10.39 -3.75 3.39
CA PRO A 32 -10.43 -2.28 3.42
C PRO A 32 -10.73 -1.73 4.83
N HIS A 33 -11.08 -2.60 5.77
CA HIS A 33 -11.32 -2.23 7.16
C HIS A 33 -10.07 -2.42 8.03
N LEU A 34 -9.11 -3.27 7.63
CA LEU A 34 -7.94 -3.52 8.47
C LEU A 34 -6.94 -2.37 8.40
N ILE A 35 -6.90 -1.57 9.46
CA ILE A 35 -5.78 -0.68 9.79
C ILE A 35 -4.78 -1.37 10.72
N GLY A 36 -3.61 -0.75 10.99
CA GLY A 36 -2.60 -1.31 11.89
C GLY A 36 -3.18 -1.66 13.27
N TYR A 37 -3.99 -0.75 13.83
CA TYR A 37 -4.73 -0.96 15.08
C TYR A 37 -5.67 -2.19 15.02
N ASP A 38 -6.50 -2.32 13.98
CA ASP A 38 -7.39 -3.48 13.85
C ASP A 38 -6.61 -4.79 13.67
N GLY A 39 -5.44 -4.73 13.03
CA GLY A 39 -4.50 -5.83 12.95
C GLY A 39 -4.06 -6.32 14.34
N ARG A 40 -3.75 -5.40 15.25
CA ARG A 40 -3.40 -5.68 16.66
C ARG A 40 -4.57 -6.26 17.43
N GLU A 41 -5.70 -5.55 17.46
CA GLU A 41 -6.91 -5.95 18.19
C GLU A 41 -7.39 -7.35 17.79
N ASN A 42 -7.48 -7.62 16.48
CA ASN A 42 -7.95 -8.91 15.98
C ASN A 42 -7.02 -10.09 16.34
N ASN A 43 -5.77 -9.82 16.73
CA ASN A 43 -4.80 -10.83 17.13
C ASN A 43 -4.50 -10.81 18.64
N ASN A 44 -5.22 -10.00 19.44
CA ASN A 44 -4.95 -9.74 20.86
C ASN A 44 -3.48 -9.36 21.12
N ASP A 45 -2.92 -8.53 20.24
CA ASP A 45 -1.57 -8.00 20.35
C ASP A 45 -1.64 -6.63 21.04
N ASP A 46 -1.80 -6.66 22.35
CA ASP A 46 -1.90 -5.46 23.18
C ASP A 46 -0.65 -4.59 22.99
N PHE A 47 -0.83 -3.26 22.98
CA PHE A 47 0.28 -2.32 23.13
C PHE A 47 0.97 -2.64 24.46
N VAL A 48 2.16 -3.22 24.37
CA VAL A 48 3.04 -3.29 25.52
C VAL A 48 3.66 -1.90 25.62
N ASP A 49 3.55 -1.23 26.78
CA ASP A 49 4.20 0.05 27.08
C ASP A 49 5.76 -0.04 27.07
N ASP A 50 6.29 -1.08 26.43
CA ASP A 50 7.72 -1.33 26.25
C ASP A 50 8.12 -0.88 24.84
N ILE A 51 8.77 0.28 24.81
CA ILE A 51 9.32 0.92 23.62
C ILE A 51 10.26 0.00 22.82
N ASP A 52 10.88 -0.99 23.46
CA ASP A 52 11.76 -1.95 22.79
C ASP A 52 10.98 -3.07 22.06
N THR A 53 9.66 -3.18 22.28
CA THR A 53 8.81 -4.25 21.70
C THR A 53 7.64 -3.75 20.86
N CYS A 54 7.29 -2.46 20.98
CA CYS A 54 6.31 -1.84 20.11
C CYS A 54 6.92 -1.53 18.74
N HIS A 55 7.10 -2.57 17.93
CA HIS A 55 7.46 -2.38 16.53
C HIS A 55 6.20 -2.13 15.70
N PRO A 56 6.25 -1.21 14.72
CA PRO A 56 5.14 -0.98 13.83
C PRO A 56 4.74 -2.25 13.08
N GLN A 57 3.43 -2.37 12.89
CA GLN A 57 2.87 -3.39 12.03
C GLN A 57 2.75 -2.85 10.63
N TRP A 58 3.09 -3.69 9.66
CA TRP A 58 2.87 -3.36 8.28
C TRP A 58 1.38 -3.14 8.05
N CYS A 59 1.03 -1.92 7.67
CA CYS A 59 -0.32 -1.53 7.33
C CYS A 59 -0.39 -1.05 5.88
N PHE A 60 -1.60 -1.00 5.31
CA PHE A 60 -1.84 -0.49 3.94
C PHE A 60 -2.70 0.79 3.93
N SER A 61 -3.25 1.18 5.08
CA SER A 61 -3.88 2.46 5.30
C SER A 61 -2.80 3.45 5.73
N ARG A 62 -2.34 4.28 4.80
CA ARG A 62 -1.16 5.13 4.98
C ARG A 62 -1.45 6.54 4.55
N PHE A 63 -0.97 7.51 5.32
CA PHE A 63 -0.90 8.90 4.89
C PHE A 63 0.21 9.06 3.83
N GLY A 64 0.07 10.02 2.92
CA GLY A 64 1.12 10.33 1.93
C GLY A 64 1.39 9.26 0.84
N ALA A 65 0.74 8.10 0.88
CA ALA A 65 0.95 7.04 -0.12
C ALA A 65 0.47 7.46 -1.51
N THR A 66 1.34 7.38 -2.51
CA THR A 66 0.97 7.73 -3.89
C THR A 66 0.15 6.61 -4.53
N GLN A 67 -0.90 7.00 -5.26
CA GLN A 67 -1.73 6.12 -6.08
C GLN A 67 -1.53 6.43 -7.57
N THR A 68 -1.15 5.43 -8.36
CA THR A 68 -0.98 5.54 -9.81
C THR A 68 -1.87 4.54 -10.52
N TYR A 69 -2.77 5.05 -11.35
CA TYR A 69 -3.71 4.28 -12.14
C TYR A 69 -3.12 4.00 -13.52
N LEU A 70 -3.02 2.73 -13.91
CA LEU A 70 -2.46 2.36 -15.21
C LEU A 70 -3.56 2.20 -16.28
N PRO A 71 -3.24 2.46 -17.57
CA PRO A 71 -4.20 2.29 -18.66
C PRO A 71 -4.72 0.85 -18.85
N ASP A 72 -3.97 -0.14 -18.37
CA ASP A 72 -4.36 -1.55 -18.41
C ASP A 72 -5.29 -1.96 -17.25
N GLY A 73 -5.63 -1.02 -16.37
CA GLY A 73 -6.54 -1.23 -15.25
C GLY A 73 -5.86 -1.68 -13.96
N ARG A 74 -4.53 -1.77 -13.92
CA ARG A 74 -3.82 -1.97 -12.65
C ARG A 74 -3.82 -0.69 -11.81
N LEU A 75 -3.86 -0.87 -10.49
CA LEU A 75 -3.59 0.17 -9.51
C LEU A 75 -2.21 -0.09 -8.88
N ILE A 76 -1.42 0.95 -8.76
CA ILE A 76 -0.14 0.91 -8.04
C ILE A 76 -0.22 1.87 -6.87
N ARG A 77 0.11 1.37 -5.67
CA ARG A 77 0.24 2.17 -4.45
C ARG A 77 1.65 2.02 -3.91
N ILE A 78 2.28 3.13 -3.55
CA ILE A 78 3.65 3.13 -3.07
C ILE A 78 3.79 3.95 -1.79
N GLY A 79 4.72 3.53 -0.94
CA GLY A 79 5.20 4.29 0.20
C GLY A 79 4.09 4.75 1.16
N GLY A 80 4.27 5.96 1.69
CA GLY A 80 3.42 6.56 2.72
C GLY A 80 3.87 6.20 4.14
N GLU A 81 3.16 6.76 5.12
CA GLU A 81 3.45 6.61 6.54
C GLU A 81 2.22 6.14 7.34
N HIS A 82 2.49 5.52 8.48
CA HIS A 82 1.53 5.11 9.51
C HIS A 82 1.88 5.83 10.82
N GLU A 83 0.85 6.35 11.49
CA GLU A 83 0.92 7.25 12.65
C GLU A 83 1.75 8.53 12.45
N ASP A 84 1.89 9.33 13.52
CA ASP A 84 2.74 10.51 13.56
C ASP A 84 4.13 10.17 14.11
N CYS A 85 5.15 10.97 13.77
CA CYS A 85 6.55 10.72 14.15
C CYS A 85 6.86 10.61 15.66
N TYR A 86 5.91 10.93 16.54
CA TYR A 86 6.04 10.79 17.99
C TYR A 86 5.35 9.53 18.54
N ASP A 87 4.64 8.77 17.70
CA ASP A 87 4.02 7.50 18.08
C ASP A 87 5.04 6.37 17.98
N ASP A 88 5.03 5.46 18.96
CA ASP A 88 6.00 4.37 19.04
C ASP A 88 5.86 3.37 17.87
N ASP A 89 4.69 3.31 17.23
CA ASP A 89 4.43 2.52 16.02
C ASP A 89 4.44 3.34 14.73
N PHE A 90 5.12 4.49 14.72
CA PHE A 90 5.39 5.25 13.49
C PHE A 90 6.20 4.43 12.48
N GLN A 91 5.77 4.43 11.22
CA GLN A 91 6.49 3.73 10.15
C GLN A 91 6.30 4.40 8.80
N ILE A 92 7.42 4.64 8.10
CA ILE A 92 7.43 5.04 6.70
C ILE A 92 7.78 3.82 5.84
N TYR A 93 7.10 3.66 4.72
CA TYR A 93 7.22 2.49 3.87
C TYR A 93 7.95 2.79 2.55
N ASN A 94 8.61 1.79 1.98
CA ASN A 94 9.21 1.85 0.64
C ASN A 94 8.74 0.70 -0.27
N ASP A 95 7.65 0.03 0.10
CA ASP A 95 7.07 -1.02 -0.74
C ASP A 95 6.27 -0.46 -1.92
N VAL A 96 6.18 -1.27 -2.97
CA VAL A 96 5.37 -1.02 -4.16
C VAL A 96 4.33 -2.13 -4.27
N VAL A 97 3.07 -1.77 -4.09
CA VAL A 97 1.94 -2.69 -4.16
C VAL A 97 1.22 -2.52 -5.50
N VAL A 98 1.13 -3.61 -6.25
CA VAL A 98 0.39 -3.70 -7.51
C VAL A 98 -0.88 -4.51 -7.30
N ILE A 99 -2.02 -3.90 -7.64
CA ILE A 99 -3.34 -4.55 -7.63
C ILE A 99 -3.79 -4.73 -9.08
N ARG A 100 -3.92 -6.00 -9.50
CA ARG A 100 -4.20 -6.36 -10.90
C ARG A 100 -5.63 -6.15 -11.36
N ASN A 101 -6.60 -6.55 -10.55
CA ASN A 101 -8.03 -6.48 -10.87
C ASN A 101 -8.78 -5.67 -9.81
N PRO A 102 -8.46 -4.37 -9.68
CA PRO A 102 -9.07 -3.58 -8.65
C PRO A 102 -10.55 -3.32 -8.94
N HIS A 103 -11.36 -3.24 -7.90
CA HIS A 103 -12.79 -2.94 -7.96
C HIS A 103 -13.19 -2.05 -6.79
N ILE A 104 -14.39 -1.47 -6.91
CA ILE A 104 -14.97 -0.64 -5.84
C ILE A 104 -15.25 -1.51 -4.62
N MET A 105 -14.73 -1.07 -3.48
CA MET A 105 -14.95 -1.67 -2.17
C MET A 105 -15.47 -0.60 -1.21
N GLN A 106 -16.33 -0.98 -0.28
CA GLN A 106 -16.73 -0.11 0.83
C GLN A 106 -15.65 -0.18 1.92
N GLY A 107 -15.25 0.97 2.46
CA GLY A 107 -14.27 1.03 3.53
C GLY A 107 -14.10 2.45 4.06
N LEU A 108 -13.23 2.62 5.05
CA LEU A 108 -12.78 3.94 5.47
C LEU A 108 -11.46 4.25 4.76
N PRO A 109 -11.45 4.99 3.64
CA PRO A 109 -10.22 5.61 3.20
C PRO A 109 -9.92 6.76 4.14
N MET A 110 -8.86 6.65 4.94
CA MET A 110 -8.39 7.84 5.63
C MET A 110 -7.76 8.82 4.62
N TYR A 111 -7.19 8.34 3.50
CA TYR A 111 -6.40 9.18 2.56
C TYR A 111 -6.42 8.73 1.08
N SER A 112 -7.50 8.14 0.56
CA SER A 112 -7.54 7.74 -0.86
C SER A 112 -7.83 8.90 -1.79
N LEU A 113 -7.11 8.98 -2.92
CA LEU A 113 -7.48 9.89 -4.00
C LEU A 113 -8.75 9.40 -4.72
N PRO A 114 -9.55 10.33 -5.28
CA PRO A 114 -10.72 9.96 -6.06
C PRO A 114 -10.29 9.16 -7.28
N ILE A 115 -11.11 8.18 -7.65
CA ILE A 115 -10.90 7.36 -8.84
C ILE A 115 -11.03 8.25 -10.08
N PRO A 116 -10.01 8.31 -10.96
CA PRO A 116 -10.08 9.09 -12.19
C PRO A 116 -11.19 8.59 -13.12
N ASP A 117 -11.88 9.52 -13.79
CA ASP A 117 -12.96 9.20 -14.73
C ASP A 117 -12.52 8.29 -15.89
N ASN A 118 -11.24 8.33 -16.25
CA ASN A 118 -10.66 7.53 -17.33
C ASN A 118 -10.11 6.17 -16.88
N PHE A 119 -10.26 5.80 -15.60
CA PHE A 119 -9.79 4.51 -15.11
C PHE A 119 -10.72 3.39 -15.60
N PRO A 120 -10.20 2.28 -16.20
CA PRO A 120 -11.01 1.27 -16.87
C PRO A 120 -11.69 0.30 -15.88
N LEU A 121 -12.63 0.82 -15.08
CA LEU A 121 -13.49 0.01 -14.23
C LEU A 121 -14.64 -0.60 -15.03
N LYS A 122 -14.95 -1.87 -14.77
CA LYS A 122 -16.21 -2.49 -15.20
C LYS A 122 -17.36 -1.88 -14.40
N ARG A 123 -17.82 -0.70 -14.82
CA ARG A 123 -18.88 0.08 -14.14
C ARG A 123 -20.15 -0.77 -14.04
N LYS A 124 -20.57 -1.15 -12.81
CA LYS A 124 -21.97 -1.51 -12.61
C LYS A 124 -22.79 -0.22 -12.74
N GLN A 125 -23.75 -0.21 -13.66
CA GLN A 125 -24.61 0.94 -13.87
C GLN A 125 -25.54 1.12 -12.65
N HIS A 126 -25.14 1.94 -11.67
CA HIS A 126 -25.98 2.82 -10.84
C HIS A 126 -25.21 3.21 -9.58
N GLY A 127 -24.86 4.49 -9.45
CA GLY A 127 -24.34 5.07 -8.22
C GLY A 127 -23.27 6.12 -8.49
N THR A 128 -23.48 7.33 -7.98
CA THR A 128 -22.41 8.29 -7.72
C THR A 128 -21.47 7.65 -6.70
N LEU A 129 -20.17 7.60 -6.97
CA LEU A 129 -19.19 7.09 -6.00
C LEU A 129 -19.33 7.87 -4.69
N SER A 130 -19.49 7.15 -3.58
CA SER A 130 -19.47 7.73 -2.24
C SER A 130 -18.03 8.05 -1.83
N SER A 131 -17.83 8.99 -0.90
CA SER A 131 -16.51 9.25 -0.30
C SER A 131 -15.94 8.04 0.46
N SER A 132 -16.76 7.02 0.75
CA SER A 132 -16.36 5.76 1.38
C SER A 132 -15.94 4.67 0.40
N ASP A 133 -16.05 4.92 -0.91
CA ASP A 133 -15.72 3.93 -1.92
C ASP A 133 -14.23 4.00 -2.26
N ILE A 134 -13.51 2.90 -2.04
CA ILE A 134 -12.07 2.81 -2.33
C ILE A 134 -11.81 1.82 -3.44
N LEU A 135 -10.70 2.04 -4.15
CA LEU A 135 -10.24 1.10 -5.16
C LEU A 135 -9.28 0.07 -4.52
N GLY A 136 -9.65 -1.21 -4.56
CA GLY A 136 -8.87 -2.30 -3.95
C GLY A 136 -9.22 -3.66 -4.54
N THR A 137 -8.87 -4.76 -3.86
CA THR A 137 -9.30 -6.11 -4.23
C THR A 137 -9.56 -6.96 -2.99
N THR A 138 -10.48 -7.93 -3.03
CA THR A 138 -10.63 -8.94 -1.97
C THR A 138 -9.82 -10.22 -2.21
N LYS A 139 -9.09 -10.28 -3.34
CA LYS A 139 -8.39 -11.47 -3.81
C LYS A 139 -6.89 -11.33 -3.65
N VAL A 140 -6.30 -12.21 -2.83
CA VAL A 140 -4.85 -12.22 -2.59
C VAL A 140 -4.06 -12.50 -3.87
N GLU A 141 -4.63 -13.25 -4.82
CA GLU A 141 -4.01 -13.52 -6.11
C GLU A 141 -3.96 -12.30 -7.05
N ASP A 142 -4.66 -11.22 -6.74
CA ASP A 142 -4.59 -9.96 -7.48
C ASP A 142 -3.53 -9.01 -6.93
N VAL A 143 -2.94 -9.33 -5.77
CA VAL A 143 -1.96 -8.50 -5.07
C VAL A 143 -0.54 -8.97 -5.38
N THR A 144 0.35 -8.02 -5.65
CA THR A 144 1.79 -8.26 -5.74
C THR A 144 2.50 -7.14 -5.03
N ILE A 145 3.39 -7.49 -4.10
CA ILE A 145 4.13 -6.53 -3.28
C ILE A 145 5.60 -6.66 -3.63
N TYR A 146 6.23 -5.54 -3.93
CA TYR A 146 7.66 -5.44 -4.18
C TYR A 146 8.32 -4.67 -3.05
N GLY A 147 9.32 -5.27 -2.44
CA GLY A 147 10.21 -4.63 -1.49
C GLY A 147 11.51 -4.22 -2.18
N TYR A 148 12.13 -3.17 -1.69
CA TYR A 148 13.40 -2.67 -2.19
C TYR A 148 14.40 -2.56 -1.05
N PRO A 149 15.71 -2.77 -1.31
CA PRO A 149 16.74 -2.42 -0.36
C PRO A 149 16.64 -0.94 -0.02
N GLU A 150 16.79 -0.63 1.26
CA GLU A 150 16.77 0.75 1.78
C GLU A 150 17.70 1.68 0.98
N HIS A 151 18.91 1.23 0.66
CA HIS A 151 19.89 2.02 -0.11
C HIS A 151 19.53 2.24 -1.59
N VAL A 152 18.57 1.49 -2.14
CA VAL A 152 18.09 1.63 -3.53
C VAL A 152 16.87 2.54 -3.58
N PHE A 153 15.97 2.37 -2.62
CA PHE A 153 14.72 3.13 -2.54
C PHE A 153 14.41 3.36 -1.06
N PRO A 154 14.95 4.42 -0.45
CA PRO A 154 14.77 4.67 0.97
C PRO A 154 13.31 5.01 1.29
N PRO A 155 12.79 4.63 2.48
CA PRO A 155 11.57 5.20 3.02
C PRO A 155 11.72 6.71 3.19
N THR A 156 10.73 7.47 2.74
CA THR A 156 10.66 8.93 2.87
C THR A 156 9.20 9.32 3.04
N ASP A 157 8.91 10.39 3.77
CA ASP A 157 7.54 10.86 4.05
C ASP A 157 6.67 10.94 2.78
N PHE A 158 7.29 11.37 1.66
CA PHE A 158 6.61 11.51 0.38
C PHE A 158 7.38 10.83 -0.75
N HIS A 159 6.79 9.76 -1.28
CA HIS A 159 7.14 9.22 -2.59
C HIS A 159 6.17 9.72 -3.66
N THR A 160 6.63 9.77 -4.91
CA THR A 160 5.76 9.94 -6.07
C THR A 160 5.98 8.83 -7.10
N ALA A 161 4.92 8.47 -7.81
CA ALA A 161 4.94 7.56 -8.92
C ALA A 161 4.24 8.19 -10.12
N THR A 162 4.91 8.16 -11.28
CA THR A 162 4.38 8.70 -12.54
C THR A 162 4.50 7.66 -13.63
N TYR A 163 3.36 7.30 -14.23
CA TYR A 163 3.31 6.50 -15.43
C TYR A 163 3.68 7.34 -16.66
N VAL A 164 4.58 6.80 -17.48
CA VAL A 164 5.05 7.44 -18.71
C VAL A 164 5.01 6.43 -19.84
N LYS A 165 4.37 6.81 -20.95
CA LYS A 165 4.38 6.06 -22.21
C LYS A 165 5.23 6.77 -23.23
N ASN A 166 6.23 6.08 -23.76
CA ASN A 166 6.99 6.58 -24.90
C ASN A 166 6.12 6.43 -26.16
N ASN A 167 5.78 7.55 -26.80
CA ASN A 167 4.91 7.55 -27.97
C ASN A 167 5.55 6.97 -29.23
N GLU A 168 6.88 6.99 -29.33
CA GLU A 168 7.63 6.47 -30.47
C GLU A 168 7.87 4.97 -30.33
N THR A 169 8.47 4.55 -29.22
CA THR A 169 8.82 3.13 -29.00
C THR A 169 7.63 2.29 -28.52
N LYS A 170 6.58 2.95 -28.00
CA LYS A 170 5.45 2.33 -27.31
C LYS A 170 5.79 1.69 -25.96
N ASP A 171 7.02 1.88 -25.48
CA ASP A 171 7.42 1.42 -24.15
C ASP A 171 6.67 2.17 -23.05
N GLU A 172 6.43 1.47 -21.95
CA GLU A 172 5.67 1.97 -20.82
C GLU A 172 6.51 1.81 -19.54
N PHE A 173 6.63 2.90 -18.80
CA PHE A 173 7.45 3.00 -17.60
C PHE A 173 6.64 3.56 -16.45
N ILE A 174 7.06 3.23 -15.25
CA ILE A 174 6.64 3.92 -14.04
C ILE A 174 7.90 4.42 -13.38
N TYR A 175 8.01 5.73 -13.27
CA TYR A 175 9.04 6.36 -12.49
C TYR A 175 8.56 6.44 -11.06
N ILE A 176 9.32 5.81 -10.16
CA ILE A 176 9.11 5.90 -8.73
C ILE A 176 10.24 6.77 -8.19
N ILE A 177 9.89 7.84 -7.49
CA ILE A 177 10.82 8.83 -6.96
C ILE A 177 10.57 8.92 -5.46
N GLY A 178 11.62 8.70 -4.68
CA GLY A 178 11.67 8.99 -3.24
C GLY A 178 12.52 10.22 -2.99
N GLY A 179 12.20 10.96 -1.94
CA GLY A 179 12.98 12.11 -1.50
C GLY A 179 14.43 11.74 -1.18
N TRP A 180 15.31 12.74 -1.28
CA TRP A 180 16.62 12.72 -0.66
C TRP A 180 16.56 13.81 0.40
N ASP A 181 17.00 13.53 1.63
CA ASP A 181 17.09 14.56 2.68
C ASP A 181 17.97 15.71 2.16
N ILE A 182 17.39 16.90 1.99
CA ILE A 182 18.12 18.14 1.68
C ILE A 182 18.17 19.00 2.93
#